data_AF-A0A6N2RXX1-F1
#
_entry.id   AF-A0A6N2RXX1-F1
#
_cell.length_a   1.000
_cell.length_b   1.000
_cell.length_c   1.000
_cell.angle_alpha   90.00
_cell.angle_beta   90.00
_cell.angle_gamma   90.00
#
_symmetry.space_group_name_H-M   'P 1'
#
loop_
_entity.id
_entity.type
_entity.pdbx_description
1 polymer ?
#
loop_
_entity_poly.entity_id
_entity_poly.type
_entity_poly.pdbx_seq_one_letter_code
_entity_poly.pdbx_strand_id
1 'polypeptide(L)'
;MRLKLQLPAKAGRFHIFECEAVRLVTLPDEEFQDFLNGPHQDGRWAAEPFYADEHGRRIYQGVLVLGEGHKDGVFAYDGGKHFAYLPGARAVVDSILEQAVEKIIREGAENTNEGSWCYYFSELYEQMGLVIEDGNGFDTMLLEKLEQRPEAADVTLTDECFDVCYYLDYCKNLAPEQPAPSLSAERKEEIISGILNYMAEYFDDSSLYDILHNTLEICNDEIGCLGFALYDEYVDEQIEASEVQSDLLPKSGKLVNLLSAYEELQQIPDEERITRLAPGAFGYCLDPDVPDERLHTVYQQALSVLELESDEIQEAESFTSRDEIISRMRDCLLAKELTAGDKVLFVATEPYGGPGDFDLRGGVIESVDEKDKTCSVRGTFFTMEKVPLHYVLGRYNPAVGEEHYGVRGIVPFFCEDKELAGYYLNEVRIMWDVEMGEEQDLSM
;
A
#
# COMPACT_ATOMS: atom_id res chain seq x y z
N MET A 1 -3.63 -18.06 -4.86
CA MET A 1 -3.33 -18.08 -3.42
C MET A 1 -1.82 -18.03 -3.26
N ARG A 2 -1.35 -16.94 -2.67
CA ARG A 2 0.07 -16.57 -2.55
C ARG A 2 0.51 -16.61 -1.07
N LEU A 3 1.80 -16.42 -0.84
CA LEU A 3 2.49 -16.65 0.43
C LEU A 3 1.93 -15.75 1.55
N LYS A 4 1.01 -16.28 2.37
CA LYS A 4 0.46 -15.60 3.55
C LYS A 4 1.48 -15.58 4.68
N LEU A 5 2.30 -14.53 4.73
CA LEU A 5 3.28 -14.29 5.79
C LEU A 5 2.56 -13.93 7.10
N GLN A 6 2.41 -14.86 8.05
CA GLN A 6 1.99 -14.47 9.41
C GLN A 6 3.19 -13.95 10.20
N LEU A 7 3.50 -12.67 10.05
CA LEU A 7 4.59 -12.00 10.76
C LEU A 7 4.12 -11.27 12.03
N PRO A 8 4.83 -11.39 13.17
CA PRO A 8 4.50 -10.63 14.36
C PRO A 8 4.94 -9.16 14.20
N ALA A 9 4.04 -8.29 13.75
CA ALA A 9 4.28 -6.84 13.77
C ALA A 9 4.26 -6.32 15.21
N LYS A 10 5.29 -5.55 15.61
CA LYS A 10 5.38 -4.92 16.94
C LYS A 10 4.51 -3.67 17.10
N ALA A 11 3.74 -3.30 16.07
CA ALA A 11 2.82 -2.17 16.07
C ALA A 11 1.43 -2.61 15.58
N GLY A 12 0.77 -3.48 16.35
CA GLY A 12 -0.68 -3.55 16.63
C GLY A 12 -1.78 -3.47 15.55
N ARG A 13 -1.57 -3.05 14.30
CA ARG A 13 -2.65 -2.80 13.33
C ARG A 13 -2.35 -3.11 11.87
N PHE A 14 -1.16 -3.59 11.53
CA PHE A 14 -0.93 -4.11 10.19
C PHE A 14 -1.57 -5.50 10.05
N HIS A 15 -2.63 -5.56 9.24
CA HIS A 15 -3.35 -6.79 8.95
C HIS A 15 -2.73 -7.48 7.73
N ILE A 16 -1.62 -8.19 7.96
CA ILE A 16 -0.80 -8.85 6.91
C ILE A 16 -1.61 -9.83 6.03
N PHE A 17 -2.82 -10.22 6.44
CA PHE A 17 -3.72 -11.01 5.58
C PHE A 17 -4.21 -10.25 4.34
N GLU A 18 -3.92 -8.95 4.23
CA GLU A 18 -4.21 -8.09 3.07
C GLU A 18 -2.97 -7.89 2.17
N CYS A 19 -1.86 -8.60 2.40
CA CYS A 19 -0.64 -8.46 1.59
C CYS A 19 -0.11 -9.80 1.08
N GLU A 20 0.33 -9.82 -0.17
CA GLU A 20 0.87 -10.99 -0.85
C GLU A 20 2.20 -10.67 -1.53
N ALA A 21 3.26 -11.38 -1.10
CA ALA A 21 4.56 -11.32 -1.75
C ALA A 21 4.54 -12.18 -3.01
N VAL A 22 4.56 -11.52 -4.17
CA VAL A 22 4.65 -12.19 -5.49
C VAL A 22 6.10 -12.51 -5.87
N ARG A 23 7.04 -11.80 -5.27
CA ARG A 23 8.48 -11.97 -5.48
C ARG A 23 9.21 -11.77 -4.17
N LEU A 24 10.34 -12.45 -4.03
CA LEU A 24 11.29 -12.28 -2.94
C LEU A 24 12.66 -11.91 -3.49
N VAL A 25 13.24 -10.84 -2.94
CA VAL A 25 14.59 -10.39 -3.28
C VAL A 25 15.44 -10.41 -2.02
N THR A 26 16.61 -11.05 -2.08
CA THR A 26 17.61 -10.96 -1.01
C THR A 26 18.71 -10.02 -1.43
N LEU A 27 18.89 -8.94 -0.66
CA LEU A 27 19.96 -7.95 -0.85
C LEU A 27 21.17 -8.27 0.04
N PRO A 28 22.39 -7.97 -0.41
CA PRO A 28 23.59 -7.97 0.44
C PRO A 28 23.40 -7.04 1.66
N ASP A 29 24.10 -7.33 2.76
CA ASP A 29 23.99 -6.57 4.03
C ASP A 29 24.14 -5.05 3.83
N GLU A 30 25.20 -4.60 3.16
CA GLU A 30 25.45 -3.17 2.91
C GLU A 30 24.33 -2.52 2.08
N GLU A 31 23.87 -3.18 1.02
CA GLU A 31 22.80 -2.65 0.16
C GLU A 31 21.45 -2.63 0.88
N PHE A 32 21.17 -3.64 1.71
CA PHE A 32 19.96 -3.69 2.51
C PHE A 32 19.95 -2.58 3.56
N GLN A 33 21.10 -2.28 4.19
CA GLN A 33 21.21 -1.15 5.12
C GLN A 33 21.02 0.20 4.42
N ASP A 34 21.63 0.39 3.26
CA ASP A 34 21.43 1.61 2.47
C ASP A 34 19.96 1.75 2.05
N PHE A 35 19.32 0.65 1.64
CA PHE A 35 17.91 0.62 1.34
C PHE A 35 17.02 0.94 2.55
N LEU A 36 17.36 0.48 3.76
CA LEU A 36 16.64 0.88 4.98
C LEU A 36 16.81 2.37 5.27
N ASN A 37 18.01 2.93 5.09
CA ASN A 37 18.25 4.35 5.34
C ASN A 37 17.53 5.28 4.35
N GLY A 38 17.28 4.80 3.13
CA GLY A 38 16.56 5.54 2.10
C GLY A 38 15.90 4.59 1.10
N PRO A 39 14.69 4.07 1.42
CA PRO A 39 13.91 3.28 0.49
C PRO A 39 13.64 4.12 -0.75
N HIS A 40 13.89 3.56 -1.92
CA HIS A 40 13.71 4.26 -3.18
C HIS A 40 13.07 3.34 -4.19
N GLN A 41 12.29 3.94 -5.07
CA GLN A 41 11.66 3.21 -6.16
C GLN A 41 12.74 2.68 -7.11
N ASP A 42 12.69 1.39 -7.38
CA ASP A 42 13.57 0.67 -8.28
C ASP A 42 12.70 -0.30 -9.09
N GLY A 43 13.04 -0.53 -10.36
CA GLY A 43 12.34 -1.51 -11.20
C GLY A 43 12.36 -2.93 -10.62
N ARG A 44 13.28 -3.23 -9.70
CA ARG A 44 13.34 -4.48 -8.95
C ARG A 44 12.11 -4.74 -8.08
N TRP A 45 11.40 -3.68 -7.66
CA TRP A 45 10.21 -3.75 -6.80
C TRP A 45 8.90 -3.73 -7.58
N ALA A 46 8.95 -3.68 -8.91
CA ALA A 46 7.77 -3.59 -9.74
C ALA A 46 6.92 -4.86 -9.61
N ALA A 47 5.76 -4.70 -8.99
CA ALA A 47 4.68 -5.68 -8.92
C ALA A 47 3.37 -4.93 -9.19
N GLU A 48 2.37 -5.65 -9.70
CA GLU A 48 1.02 -5.11 -9.79
C GLU A 48 0.56 -4.62 -8.39
N PRO A 49 -0.16 -3.50 -8.30
CA PRO A 49 -0.30 -2.80 -7.04
C PRO A 49 -1.22 -3.54 -6.05
N PHE A 50 -2.28 -4.19 -6.52
CA PHE A 50 -3.22 -5.00 -5.72
C PHE A 50 -4.28 -5.66 -6.61
N TYR A 51 -5.09 -6.54 -6.02
CA TYR A 51 -6.36 -7.02 -6.60
C TYR A 51 -7.44 -7.13 -5.51
N ALA A 52 -8.71 -7.29 -5.90
CA ALA A 52 -9.79 -7.57 -4.97
C ALA A 52 -10.02 -9.08 -4.82
N ASP A 53 -10.08 -9.58 -3.59
CA ASP A 53 -10.45 -10.97 -3.33
C ASP A 53 -11.96 -11.21 -3.56
N GLU A 54 -12.38 -12.48 -3.48
CA GLU A 54 -13.80 -12.89 -3.66
C GLU A 54 -14.79 -12.21 -2.68
N HIS A 55 -14.28 -11.59 -1.60
CA HIS A 55 -15.07 -10.88 -0.60
C HIS A 55 -14.99 -9.34 -0.79
N GLY A 56 -14.39 -8.87 -1.89
CA GLY A 56 -14.18 -7.46 -2.17
C GLY A 56 -13.09 -6.81 -1.31
N ARG A 57 -12.26 -7.60 -0.62
CA ARG A 57 -11.14 -7.06 0.16
C ARG A 57 -9.96 -6.80 -0.75
N ARG A 58 -9.33 -5.65 -0.56
CA ARG A 58 -8.13 -5.27 -1.27
C ARG A 58 -6.94 -6.09 -0.77
N ILE A 59 -6.23 -6.75 -1.68
CA ILE A 59 -5.03 -7.51 -1.40
C ILE A 59 -3.87 -6.86 -2.13
N TYR A 60 -2.96 -6.25 -1.38
CA TYR A 60 -1.77 -5.57 -1.86
C TYR A 60 -0.74 -6.59 -2.35
N GLN A 61 -0.36 -6.49 -3.60
CA GLN A 61 0.71 -7.28 -4.17
C GLN A 61 2.03 -6.51 -4.08
N GLY A 62 3.11 -7.23 -3.81
CA GLY A 62 4.40 -6.60 -3.61
C GLY A 62 5.57 -7.57 -3.62
N VAL A 63 6.75 -6.99 -3.49
CA VAL A 63 8.03 -7.68 -3.42
C VAL A 63 8.51 -7.68 -1.97
N LEU A 64 8.77 -8.87 -1.43
CA LEU A 64 9.42 -8.99 -0.13
C LEU A 64 10.94 -8.88 -0.29
N VAL A 65 11.51 -7.84 0.28
CA VAL A 65 12.95 -7.58 0.31
C VAL A 65 13.52 -8.05 1.65
N LEU A 66 14.50 -8.93 1.61
CA LEU A 66 15.23 -9.43 2.79
C LEU A 66 16.70 -9.02 2.69
N GLY A 67 17.36 -8.80 3.82
CA GLY A 67 18.81 -8.59 3.87
C GLY A 67 19.58 -9.85 4.28
N GLU A 68 20.74 -10.11 3.67
CA GLU A 68 21.65 -11.15 4.13
C GLU A 68 22.05 -10.93 5.60
N GLY A 69 21.88 -11.97 6.43
CA GLY A 69 22.16 -11.89 7.86
C GLY A 69 21.11 -11.13 8.68
N HIS A 70 20.09 -10.54 8.06
CA HIS A 70 19.03 -9.80 8.73
C HIS A 70 17.84 -10.69 9.09
N LYS A 71 17.21 -10.38 10.23
CA LYS A 71 16.00 -11.09 10.69
C LYS A 71 14.72 -10.50 10.10
N ASP A 72 14.77 -9.22 9.79
CA ASP A 72 13.63 -8.43 9.36
C ASP A 72 13.66 -8.27 7.84
N GLY A 73 12.57 -7.76 7.29
CA GLY A 73 12.41 -7.52 5.86
C GLY A 73 11.62 -6.25 5.61
N VAL A 74 11.49 -5.91 4.34
CA VAL A 74 10.67 -4.80 3.85
C VAL A 74 9.78 -5.32 2.75
N PHE A 75 8.49 -5.02 2.81
CA PHE A 75 7.55 -5.31 1.75
C PHE A 75 7.37 -4.06 0.91
N ALA A 76 7.91 -4.09 -0.30
CA ALA A 76 7.70 -3.05 -1.30
C ALA A 76 6.41 -3.35 -2.05
N TYR A 77 5.43 -2.47 -2.02
CA TYR A 77 4.14 -2.66 -2.70
C TYR A 77 3.85 -1.47 -3.59
N ASP A 78 2.79 -1.58 -4.39
CA ASP A 78 2.34 -0.50 -5.26
C ASP A 78 3.43 -0.06 -6.26
N GLY A 79 3.98 -1.04 -6.97
CA GLY A 79 5.09 -0.79 -7.91
C GLY A 79 6.38 -0.27 -7.27
N GLY A 80 6.56 -0.46 -5.96
CA GLY A 80 7.73 0.02 -5.22
C GLY A 80 7.68 1.50 -4.87
N LYS A 81 6.50 2.12 -4.88
CA LYS A 81 6.28 3.47 -4.35
C LYS A 81 6.23 3.48 -2.83
N HIS A 82 5.76 2.38 -2.24
CA HIS A 82 5.50 2.28 -0.82
C HIS A 82 6.21 1.08 -0.20
N PHE A 83 6.61 1.23 1.06
CA PHE A 83 7.44 0.26 1.77
C PHE A 83 6.92 0.02 3.18
N ALA A 84 6.65 -1.24 3.51
CA ALA A 84 6.26 -1.67 4.84
C ALA A 84 7.39 -2.46 5.50
N TYR A 85 7.83 -2.05 6.68
CA TYR A 85 8.84 -2.79 7.43
C TYR A 85 8.21 -3.98 8.15
N LEU A 86 8.83 -5.16 8.00
CA LEU A 86 8.34 -6.44 8.48
C LEU A 86 9.32 -7.08 9.47
N PRO A 87 9.13 -6.86 10.78
CA PRO A 87 9.93 -7.51 11.81
C PRO A 87 9.82 -9.04 11.74
N GLY A 88 10.95 -9.74 11.78
CA GLY A 88 11.02 -11.19 11.76
C GLY A 88 10.66 -11.83 10.40
N ALA A 89 10.60 -11.04 9.31
CA ALA A 89 10.23 -11.50 7.96
C ALA A 89 10.92 -12.81 7.57
N ARG A 90 12.24 -12.88 7.79
CA ARG A 90 13.06 -14.02 7.40
C ARG A 90 12.62 -15.31 8.07
N ALA A 91 12.29 -15.27 9.37
CA ALA A 91 11.88 -16.47 10.10
C ALA A 91 10.56 -17.06 9.58
N VAL A 92 9.64 -16.21 9.13
CA VAL A 92 8.36 -16.68 8.58
C VAL A 92 8.53 -17.23 7.18
N VAL A 93 9.31 -16.55 6.33
CA VAL A 93 9.69 -17.09 5.01
C VAL A 93 10.35 -18.45 5.19
N ASP A 94 11.39 -18.54 6.01
CA ASP A 94 12.11 -19.78 6.27
C ASP A 94 11.17 -20.89 6.75
N SER A 95 10.24 -20.57 7.66
CA SER A 95 9.26 -21.55 8.15
C SER A 95 8.32 -22.06 7.05
N ILE A 96 7.89 -21.20 6.12
CA ILE A 96 6.98 -21.58 5.04
C ILE A 96 7.72 -22.42 4.00
N LEU A 97 8.94 -22.01 3.65
CA LEU A 97 9.78 -22.77 2.73
C LEU A 97 10.16 -24.14 3.32
N GLU A 98 10.47 -24.23 4.61
CA GLU A 98 10.78 -25.51 5.25
C GLU A 98 9.57 -26.45 5.24
N GLN A 99 8.35 -25.93 5.44
CA GLN A 99 7.13 -26.73 5.32
C GLN A 99 6.92 -27.25 3.90
N ALA A 100 7.24 -26.45 2.88
CA ALA A 100 7.14 -26.87 1.48
C ALA A 100 8.19 -27.94 1.16
N VAL A 101 9.43 -27.76 1.59
CA VAL A 101 10.52 -28.73 1.43
C VAL A 101 10.17 -30.06 2.07
N GLU A 102 9.74 -30.06 3.34
CA GLU A 102 9.36 -31.28 4.05
C GLU A 102 8.19 -32.00 3.35
N LYS A 103 7.25 -31.24 2.79
CA LYS A 103 6.13 -31.79 2.03
C LYS A 103 6.58 -32.45 0.73
N ILE A 104 7.40 -31.77 -0.07
CA ILE A 104 7.96 -32.29 -1.32
C ILE A 104 8.73 -33.59 -1.04
N ILE A 105 9.64 -33.57 -0.06
CA ILE A 105 10.46 -34.73 0.28
C ILE A 105 9.61 -35.91 0.75
N ARG A 106 8.67 -35.66 1.66
CA ARG A 106 7.81 -36.73 2.20
C ARG A 106 6.92 -37.31 1.10
N GLU A 107 6.27 -36.48 0.30
CA GLU A 107 5.35 -36.97 -0.75
C GLU A 107 6.12 -37.68 -1.86
N GLY A 108 7.27 -37.18 -2.30
CA GLY A 108 8.08 -37.84 -3.30
C GLY A 108 8.68 -39.16 -2.81
N ALA A 109 9.32 -39.18 -1.63
CA ALA A 109 9.92 -40.40 -1.09
C ALA A 109 8.89 -41.49 -0.75
N GLU A 110 7.67 -41.10 -0.38
CA GLU A 110 6.60 -42.06 -0.10
C GLU A 110 5.91 -42.57 -1.35
N ASN A 111 5.79 -41.78 -2.42
CA ASN A 111 5.00 -42.15 -3.60
C ASN A 111 5.83 -42.56 -4.82
N THR A 112 7.12 -42.23 -4.87
CA THR A 112 7.98 -42.63 -5.98
C THR A 112 8.15 -44.15 -6.06
N ASN A 113 8.07 -44.66 -7.29
CA ASN A 113 8.29 -46.06 -7.65
C ASN A 113 9.65 -46.31 -8.28
N GLU A 114 10.34 -45.26 -8.74
CA GLU A 114 11.61 -45.33 -9.47
C GLU A 114 12.75 -44.53 -8.80
N GLY A 115 12.43 -43.76 -7.76
CA GLY A 115 13.40 -42.94 -7.04
C GLY A 115 13.51 -41.50 -7.54
N SER A 116 12.73 -41.09 -8.54
CA SER A 116 12.52 -39.68 -8.92
C SER A 116 11.06 -39.27 -8.71
N TRP A 117 10.82 -37.99 -8.46
CA TRP A 117 9.48 -37.41 -8.38
C TRP A 117 9.50 -35.98 -8.91
N CYS A 118 8.59 -35.69 -9.84
CA CYS A 118 8.32 -34.33 -10.27
C CYS A 118 7.24 -33.72 -9.37
N TYR A 119 7.60 -32.69 -8.61
CA TYR A 119 6.65 -31.91 -7.80
C TYR A 119 6.29 -30.63 -8.54
N TYR A 120 5.06 -30.56 -9.05
CA TYR A 120 4.63 -29.44 -9.89
C TYR A 120 4.35 -28.18 -9.07
N PHE A 121 4.64 -27.01 -9.64
CA PHE A 121 4.36 -25.72 -8.98
C PHE A 121 2.86 -25.53 -8.72
N SER A 122 1.99 -26.11 -9.57
CA SER A 122 0.54 -26.16 -9.34
C SER A 122 0.18 -26.89 -8.05
N GLU A 123 0.90 -27.94 -7.65
CA GLU A 123 0.65 -28.66 -6.40
C GLU A 123 1.04 -27.80 -5.17
N LEU A 124 2.15 -27.06 -5.27
CA LEU A 124 2.54 -26.09 -4.23
C LEU A 124 1.50 -24.97 -4.10
N TYR A 125 0.98 -24.51 -5.23
CA TYR A 125 -0.09 -23.53 -5.27
C TYR A 125 -1.39 -24.05 -4.64
N GLU A 126 -1.87 -25.22 -5.06
CA GLU A 126 -3.14 -25.78 -4.61
C GLU A 126 -3.11 -26.14 -3.12
N GLN A 127 -2.00 -26.71 -2.66
CA GLN A 127 -1.94 -27.29 -1.32
C GLN A 127 -1.39 -26.32 -0.26
N MET A 128 -0.61 -25.32 -0.66
CA MET A 128 0.03 -24.38 0.24
C MET A 128 -0.23 -22.92 -0.09
N GLY A 129 -0.80 -22.61 -1.27
CA GLY A 129 -0.90 -21.25 -1.75
C GLY A 129 0.47 -20.64 -2.02
N LEU A 130 1.44 -21.43 -2.45
CA LEU A 130 2.79 -20.96 -2.77
C LEU A 130 2.93 -20.82 -4.28
N VAL A 131 3.18 -19.59 -4.75
CA VAL A 131 3.40 -19.30 -6.17
C VAL A 131 4.88 -19.37 -6.47
N ILE A 132 5.26 -20.32 -7.32
CA ILE A 132 6.63 -20.48 -7.82
C ILE A 132 6.61 -20.14 -9.30
N GLU A 133 7.42 -19.16 -9.67
CA GLU A 133 7.61 -18.65 -11.03
C GLU A 133 9.11 -18.39 -11.22
N ASP A 134 9.60 -18.58 -12.44
CA ASP A 134 11.01 -18.35 -12.77
C ASP A 134 11.45 -16.93 -12.40
N GLY A 135 12.48 -16.83 -11.56
CA GLY A 135 13.05 -15.56 -11.13
C GLY A 135 12.21 -14.79 -10.10
N ASN A 136 11.19 -15.42 -9.51
CA ASN A 136 10.45 -14.81 -8.41
C ASN A 136 11.16 -14.93 -7.05
N GLY A 137 12.27 -15.67 -6.98
CA GLY A 137 13.14 -15.81 -5.82
C GLY A 137 12.74 -16.92 -4.86
N PHE A 138 11.47 -17.36 -4.86
CA PHE A 138 11.03 -18.51 -4.07
C PHE A 138 11.52 -19.83 -4.66
N ASP A 139 11.55 -19.92 -5.98
CA ASP A 139 12.14 -21.01 -6.77
C ASP A 139 13.57 -21.34 -6.32
N THR A 140 14.44 -20.33 -6.30
CA THR A 140 15.86 -20.46 -5.98
C THR A 140 16.07 -20.82 -4.51
N MET A 141 15.32 -20.20 -3.59
CA MET A 141 15.42 -20.51 -2.16
C MET A 141 14.90 -21.91 -1.82
N LEU A 142 13.86 -22.38 -2.49
CA LEU A 142 13.37 -23.75 -2.34
C LEU A 142 14.36 -24.76 -2.89
N LEU A 143 14.91 -24.50 -4.09
CA LEU A 143 15.92 -25.35 -4.70
C LEU A 143 17.11 -25.53 -3.75
N GLU A 144 17.66 -24.44 -3.23
CA GLU A 144 18.80 -24.47 -2.30
C GLU A 144 18.48 -25.30 -1.05
N LYS A 145 17.27 -25.16 -0.48
CA LYS A 145 16.86 -25.94 0.70
C LYS A 145 16.63 -27.42 0.37
N LEU A 146 16.09 -27.74 -0.81
CA LEU A 146 15.89 -29.11 -1.28
C LEU A 146 17.24 -29.82 -1.49
N GLU A 147 18.22 -29.15 -2.10
CA GLU A 147 19.57 -29.69 -2.30
C GLU A 147 20.30 -29.98 -0.98
N GLN A 148 19.95 -29.29 0.11
CA GLN A 148 20.50 -29.51 1.44
C GLN A 148 19.86 -30.68 2.19
N ARG A 149 18.78 -31.27 1.66
CA ARG A 149 18.07 -32.38 2.31
C ARG A 149 18.85 -33.68 2.18
N PRO A 150 19.04 -34.44 3.29
CA PRO A 150 19.76 -35.72 3.24
C PRO A 150 19.05 -36.80 2.40
N GLU A 151 17.74 -36.67 2.18
CA GLU A 151 16.96 -37.60 1.36
C GLU A 151 17.13 -37.37 -0.14
N ALA A 152 17.44 -36.13 -0.54
CA ALA A 152 17.62 -35.73 -1.93
C ALA A 152 19.05 -36.05 -2.39
N ALA A 153 19.16 -36.79 -3.49
CA ALA A 153 20.42 -37.10 -4.15
C ALA A 153 20.78 -36.04 -5.20
N ASP A 154 19.76 -35.54 -5.91
CA ASP A 154 19.88 -34.48 -6.91
C ASP A 154 18.52 -33.78 -7.07
N VAL A 155 18.53 -32.50 -7.41
CA VAL A 155 17.32 -31.71 -7.59
C VAL A 155 17.50 -30.83 -8.82
N THR A 156 16.60 -30.97 -9.79
CA THR A 156 16.58 -30.13 -10.99
C THR A 156 15.35 -29.24 -10.99
N LEU A 157 15.57 -27.93 -11.06
CA LEU A 157 14.51 -26.95 -11.29
C LEU A 157 14.20 -26.88 -12.79
N THR A 158 12.93 -27.04 -13.13
CA THR A 158 12.39 -26.84 -14.48
C THR A 158 11.45 -25.64 -14.51
N ASP A 159 10.83 -25.37 -15.67
CA ASP A 159 9.85 -24.31 -15.86
C ASP A 159 8.52 -24.54 -15.12
N GLU A 160 8.17 -25.80 -14.80
CA GLU A 160 6.87 -26.12 -14.19
C GLU A 160 6.97 -26.96 -12.89
N CYS A 161 8.14 -27.51 -12.57
CA CYS A 161 8.31 -28.41 -11.43
C CYS A 161 9.73 -28.48 -10.85
N PHE A 162 9.82 -29.02 -9.64
CA PHE A 162 11.06 -29.58 -9.10
C PHE A 162 11.12 -31.08 -9.41
N ASP A 163 12.11 -31.51 -10.20
CA ASP A 163 12.44 -32.93 -10.38
C ASP A 163 13.44 -33.34 -9.29
N VAL A 164 12.96 -34.11 -8.32
CA VAL A 164 13.74 -34.54 -7.17
C VAL A 164 14.12 -36.01 -7.33
N CYS A 165 15.41 -36.28 -7.40
CA CYS A 165 15.96 -37.62 -7.30
C CYS A 165 16.28 -37.94 -5.83
N TYR A 166 15.73 -39.05 -5.32
CA TYR A 166 15.91 -39.50 -3.95
C TYR A 166 16.95 -40.60 -3.86
N TYR A 167 17.65 -40.66 -2.75
CA TYR A 167 18.38 -41.87 -2.40
C TYR A 167 17.39 -43.02 -2.16
N LEU A 168 17.57 -44.14 -2.88
CA LEU A 168 16.65 -45.29 -2.86
C LEU A 168 16.37 -45.84 -1.45
N ASP A 169 17.29 -45.68 -0.51
CA ASP A 169 17.14 -46.09 0.89
C ASP A 169 16.00 -45.35 1.62
N TYR A 170 15.56 -44.21 1.10
CA TYR A 170 14.46 -43.39 1.62
C TYR A 170 13.13 -43.66 0.90
N CYS A 171 13.13 -44.35 -0.24
CA CYS A 171 11.93 -44.60 -1.06
C CYS A 171 11.13 -45.81 -0.54
N LYS A 172 9.84 -45.61 -0.22
CA LYS A 172 9.01 -46.68 0.37
C LYS A 172 8.31 -47.58 -0.64
N ASN A 173 8.08 -47.11 -1.87
CA ASN A 173 7.16 -47.73 -2.83
C ASN A 173 7.80 -48.14 -4.17
N LEU A 174 9.08 -48.53 -4.16
CA LEU A 174 9.77 -48.99 -5.38
C LEU A 174 9.04 -50.17 -6.03
N ALA A 175 8.50 -49.96 -7.22
CA ALA A 175 7.77 -50.96 -8.00
C ALA A 175 8.54 -51.31 -9.27
N PRO A 176 8.56 -52.59 -9.71
CA PRO A 176 9.13 -52.95 -11.01
C PRO A 176 8.28 -52.37 -12.16
N GLU A 177 8.89 -51.57 -13.05
CA GLU A 177 8.25 -50.83 -14.17
C GLU A 177 7.27 -51.67 -15.02
N GLN A 178 6.10 -51.08 -15.36
CA GLN A 178 5.24 -51.49 -16.48
C GLN A 178 4.68 -50.26 -17.24
N PRO A 179 4.45 -50.30 -18.57
CA PRO A 179 4.15 -49.11 -19.39
C PRO A 179 2.66 -48.66 -19.34
N ALA A 180 2.41 -47.35 -19.48
CA ALA A 180 1.10 -46.70 -19.42
C ALA A 180 0.26 -46.77 -20.75
N PRO A 181 -1.09 -46.77 -20.70
CA PRO A 181 -1.97 -46.85 -21.89
C PRO A 181 -2.37 -45.49 -22.51
N SER A 182 -2.56 -45.42 -23.84
CA SER A 182 -2.97 -44.22 -24.62
C SER A 182 -4.31 -44.38 -25.36
N LEU A 183 -5.09 -43.30 -25.52
CA LEU A 183 -6.36 -43.26 -26.28
C LEU A 183 -6.16 -43.24 -27.81
N SER A 184 -7.11 -43.82 -28.57
CA SER A 184 -7.08 -43.84 -30.04
C SER A 184 -7.46 -42.48 -30.66
N ALA A 185 -6.98 -42.23 -31.89
CA ALA A 185 -7.23 -40.98 -32.62
C ALA A 185 -8.72 -40.73 -32.91
N GLU A 186 -9.47 -41.79 -33.25
CA GLU A 186 -10.92 -41.71 -33.52
C GLU A 186 -11.71 -41.18 -32.32
N ARG A 187 -11.30 -41.53 -31.09
CA ARG A 187 -11.99 -41.08 -29.89
C ARG A 187 -11.72 -39.59 -29.59
N LYS A 188 -10.58 -39.06 -30.01
CA LYS A 188 -10.26 -37.63 -29.84
C LYS A 188 -11.12 -36.76 -30.76
N GLU A 189 -11.35 -37.20 -31.99
CA GLU A 189 -12.13 -36.47 -32.99
C GLU A 189 -13.63 -36.38 -32.64
N GLU A 190 -14.21 -37.47 -32.10
CA GLU A 190 -15.58 -37.46 -31.56
C GLU A 190 -15.75 -36.44 -30.42
N ILE A 191 -14.78 -36.37 -29.51
CA ILE A 191 -14.85 -35.49 -28.34
C ILE A 191 -14.79 -34.02 -28.78
N ILE A 192 -13.88 -33.66 -29.70
CA ILE A 192 -13.72 -32.29 -30.20
C ILE A 192 -15.00 -31.81 -30.91
N SER A 193 -15.58 -32.65 -31.77
CA SER A 193 -16.81 -32.31 -32.50
C SER A 193 -18.01 -32.10 -31.56
N GLY A 194 -18.07 -32.84 -30.45
CA GLY A 194 -19.12 -32.67 -29.43
C GLY A 194 -19.01 -31.33 -28.70
N ILE A 195 -17.79 -30.89 -28.39
CA ILE A 195 -17.53 -29.65 -27.67
C ILE A 195 -17.90 -28.42 -28.53
N LEU A 196 -17.53 -28.42 -29.81
CA LEU A 196 -17.79 -27.30 -30.71
C LEU A 196 -19.30 -27.07 -30.95
N ASN A 197 -20.08 -28.15 -31.10
CA ASN A 197 -21.53 -28.06 -31.24
C ASN A 197 -22.20 -27.52 -29.96
N TYR A 198 -21.69 -27.91 -28.79
CA TYR A 198 -22.17 -27.38 -27.53
C TYR A 198 -21.90 -25.87 -27.43
N MET A 199 -20.70 -25.39 -27.79
CA MET A 199 -20.38 -23.96 -27.73
C MET A 199 -21.26 -23.13 -28.68
N ALA A 200 -21.52 -23.65 -29.89
CA ALA A 200 -22.40 -23.00 -30.88
C ALA A 200 -23.84 -22.80 -30.40
N GLU A 201 -24.34 -23.68 -29.54
CA GLU A 201 -25.73 -23.62 -29.06
C GLU A 201 -25.90 -22.59 -27.92
N TYR A 202 -24.83 -22.25 -27.19
CA TYR A 202 -24.92 -21.50 -25.94
C TYR A 202 -24.26 -20.10 -25.95
N PHE A 203 -23.41 -19.77 -26.92
CA PHE A 203 -22.77 -18.45 -27.01
C PHE A 203 -23.37 -17.61 -28.14
N ASP A 204 -23.46 -16.29 -27.92
CA ASP A 204 -23.82 -15.37 -28.99
C ASP A 204 -22.71 -15.18 -30.00
N ASP A 205 -23.11 -14.68 -31.15
CA ASP A 205 -22.32 -14.49 -32.35
C ASP A 205 -21.05 -13.64 -32.12
N SER A 206 -21.08 -12.66 -31.20
CA SER A 206 -19.91 -11.82 -30.90
C SER A 206 -18.91 -12.51 -29.96
N SER A 207 -19.43 -13.19 -28.93
CA SER A 207 -18.63 -13.90 -27.93
C SER A 207 -18.00 -15.16 -28.50
N LEU A 208 -18.73 -15.86 -29.36
CA LEU A 208 -18.24 -17.05 -30.05
C LEU A 208 -17.12 -16.70 -31.05
N TYR A 209 -17.23 -15.55 -31.73
CA TYR A 209 -16.17 -15.07 -32.62
C TYR A 209 -14.89 -14.74 -31.84
N ASP A 210 -14.99 -14.07 -30.69
CA ASP A 210 -13.85 -13.74 -29.84
C ASP A 210 -13.11 -14.99 -29.32
N ILE A 211 -13.85 -16.00 -28.86
CA ILE A 211 -13.26 -17.27 -28.39
C ILE A 211 -12.56 -18.02 -29.53
N LEU A 212 -13.22 -18.15 -30.68
CA LEU A 212 -12.68 -18.93 -31.80
C LEU A 212 -11.51 -18.22 -32.48
N HIS A 213 -11.60 -16.89 -32.67
CA HIS A 213 -10.62 -16.13 -33.44
C HIS A 213 -9.49 -15.57 -32.58
N ASN A 214 -9.81 -14.96 -31.43
CA ASN A 214 -8.83 -14.25 -30.61
C ASN A 214 -8.20 -15.16 -29.54
N THR A 215 -8.93 -16.16 -29.01
CA THR A 215 -8.38 -17.07 -27.98
C THR A 215 -7.78 -18.34 -28.56
N LEU A 216 -8.44 -18.96 -29.56
CA LEU A 216 -8.00 -20.23 -30.15
C LEU A 216 -7.23 -20.06 -31.47
N GLU A 217 -7.00 -18.81 -31.90
CA GLU A 217 -6.24 -18.44 -33.11
C GLU A 217 -6.74 -19.12 -34.41
N ILE A 218 -8.03 -19.50 -34.47
CA ILE A 218 -8.61 -20.12 -35.66
C ILE A 218 -8.88 -19.04 -36.69
N CYS A 219 -8.44 -19.24 -37.93
CA CYS A 219 -8.58 -18.23 -38.97
C CYS A 219 -10.05 -18.06 -39.38
N ASN A 220 -10.42 -16.86 -39.81
CA ASN A 220 -11.78 -16.52 -40.26
C ASN A 220 -12.33 -17.45 -41.35
N ASP A 221 -11.46 -17.94 -42.24
CA ASP A 221 -11.82 -18.89 -43.29
C ASP A 221 -12.15 -20.29 -42.71
N GLU A 222 -11.45 -20.70 -41.65
CA GLU A 222 -11.65 -21.96 -40.93
C GLU A 222 -12.90 -21.91 -40.05
N ILE A 223 -13.16 -20.76 -39.41
CA ILE A 223 -14.42 -20.48 -38.68
C ILE A 223 -15.61 -20.52 -39.65
N GLY A 224 -15.46 -19.98 -40.86
CA GLY A 224 -16.44 -20.11 -41.93
C GLY A 224 -16.63 -21.54 -42.43
N CYS A 225 -15.57 -22.34 -42.52
CA CYS A 225 -15.65 -23.79 -42.82
C CYS A 225 -16.34 -24.59 -41.70
N LEU A 226 -16.30 -24.12 -40.46
CA LEU A 226 -17.03 -24.66 -39.31
C LEU A 226 -18.50 -24.21 -39.27
N GLY A 227 -18.92 -23.29 -40.15
CA GLY A 227 -20.31 -22.94 -40.39
C GLY A 227 -20.82 -21.64 -39.76
N PHE A 228 -19.95 -20.79 -39.21
CA PHE A 228 -20.33 -19.54 -38.53
C PHE A 228 -20.12 -18.29 -39.40
N ALA A 229 -21.05 -17.32 -39.37
CA ALA A 229 -21.04 -16.11 -40.18
C ALA A 229 -21.25 -14.86 -39.30
N LEU A 230 -20.15 -14.30 -38.76
CA LEU A 230 -20.16 -13.37 -37.63
C LEU A 230 -19.43 -12.07 -38.01
N TYR A 231 -20.10 -11.12 -38.69
CA TYR A 231 -19.54 -9.80 -39.03
C TYR A 231 -20.61 -8.72 -38.99
N ASP A 232 -20.56 -7.82 -37.99
CA ASP A 232 -20.59 -6.35 -38.12
C ASP A 232 -21.11 -5.60 -36.85
N GLU A 233 -20.52 -4.41 -36.62
CA GLU A 233 -21.01 -3.21 -35.87
C GLU A 233 -20.49 -2.91 -34.44
N TYR A 234 -19.72 -1.82 -34.29
CA TYR A 234 -19.75 -0.88 -33.14
C TYR A 234 -19.27 0.54 -33.56
N VAL A 235 -19.90 1.60 -33.00
CA VAL A 235 -19.56 3.03 -33.13
C VAL A 235 -19.71 3.70 -31.75
N ASP A 236 -18.73 4.51 -31.34
CA ASP A 236 -18.74 5.32 -30.11
C ASP A 236 -19.14 6.78 -30.35
N GLU A 237 -19.78 7.41 -29.36
CA GLU A 237 -19.98 8.86 -29.28
C GLU A 237 -19.62 9.44 -27.90
N GLN A 238 -19.12 10.68 -27.97
CA GLN A 238 -18.56 11.58 -26.96
C GLN A 238 -19.61 12.20 -26.00
N ILE A 239 -19.19 12.99 -25.00
CA ILE A 239 -19.48 14.46 -24.88
C ILE A 239 -18.90 15.09 -23.60
N GLU A 240 -18.53 16.37 -23.76
CA GLU A 240 -17.92 17.42 -22.92
C GLU A 240 -18.76 17.93 -21.72
N ALA A 241 -18.14 18.70 -20.79
CA ALA A 241 -18.30 20.18 -20.67
C ALA A 241 -18.01 20.79 -19.26
N SER A 242 -16.98 21.65 -19.20
CA SER A 242 -16.92 23.07 -18.73
C SER A 242 -17.50 23.61 -17.39
N GLU A 243 -16.59 24.25 -16.63
CA GLU A 243 -16.54 25.70 -16.20
C GLU A 243 -17.34 26.34 -15.01
N VAL A 244 -16.55 26.98 -14.10
CA VAL A 244 -16.52 28.44 -13.68
C VAL A 244 -17.09 28.95 -12.32
N GLN A 245 -16.16 29.53 -11.52
CA GLN A 245 -16.05 30.75 -10.64
C GLN A 245 -17.16 31.28 -9.68
N SER A 246 -16.75 31.88 -8.52
CA SER A 246 -16.75 33.36 -8.24
C SER A 246 -16.52 33.80 -6.75
N ASP A 247 -15.72 34.88 -6.57
CA ASP A 247 -15.77 36.12 -5.73
C ASP A 247 -16.07 36.22 -4.19
N LEU A 248 -15.04 36.74 -3.50
CA LEU A 248 -14.89 37.98 -2.69
C LEU A 248 -15.78 38.36 -1.45
N LEU A 249 -15.61 37.61 -0.36
CA LEU A 249 -15.63 37.88 1.12
C LEU A 249 -16.13 36.60 1.79
N PRO A 250 -15.37 35.98 2.71
CA PRO A 250 -15.68 34.61 3.10
C PRO A 250 -17.04 34.63 3.78
N LYS A 251 -17.92 33.69 3.42
CA LYS A 251 -19.22 33.50 4.10
C LYS A 251 -19.00 33.60 5.61
N SER A 252 -19.91 34.24 6.35
CA SER A 252 -19.72 34.59 7.77
C SER A 252 -19.04 33.50 8.63
N GLY A 253 -19.32 32.21 8.37
CA GLY A 253 -18.63 31.08 8.99
C GLY A 253 -17.10 31.04 8.78
N LYS A 254 -16.60 31.22 7.55
CA LYS A 254 -15.15 31.23 7.25
C LYS A 254 -14.43 32.36 8.01
N LEU A 255 -15.04 33.55 8.07
CA LEU A 255 -14.50 34.69 8.82
C LEU A 255 -14.41 34.40 10.32
N VAL A 256 -15.46 33.84 10.93
CA VAL A 256 -15.44 33.55 12.37
C VAL A 256 -14.48 32.40 12.70
N ASN A 257 -14.41 31.37 11.84
CA ASN A 257 -13.43 30.28 12.00
C ASN A 257 -12.01 30.81 11.93
N LEU A 258 -11.73 31.73 10.99
CA LEU A 258 -10.42 32.37 10.84
C LEU A 258 -9.98 33.09 12.12
N LEU A 259 -10.84 33.98 12.63
CA LEU A 259 -10.51 34.81 13.78
C LEU A 259 -10.39 33.97 15.05
N SER A 260 -11.29 32.99 15.25
CA SER A 260 -11.23 32.10 16.41
C SER A 260 -10.02 31.17 16.39
N ALA A 261 -9.59 30.69 15.22
CA ALA A 261 -8.36 29.89 15.08
C ALA A 261 -7.12 30.73 15.40
N TYR A 262 -7.04 31.96 14.86
CA TYR A 262 -5.97 32.91 15.15
C TYR A 262 -5.86 33.22 16.65
N GLU A 263 -6.99 33.54 17.30
CA GLU A 263 -7.03 33.88 18.72
C GLU A 263 -6.58 32.72 19.62
N GLU A 264 -6.93 31.50 19.25
CA GLU A 264 -6.53 30.30 19.97
C GLU A 264 -5.04 30.00 19.80
N LEU A 265 -4.53 29.99 18.57
CA LEU A 265 -3.13 29.67 18.28
C LEU A 265 -2.16 30.71 18.85
N GLN A 266 -2.56 31.98 18.88
CA GLN A 266 -1.78 33.07 19.48
C GLN A 266 -2.01 33.18 21.00
N GLN A 267 -2.83 32.33 21.60
CA GLN A 267 -3.19 32.34 23.02
C GLN A 267 -3.65 33.72 23.51
N ILE A 268 -4.45 34.41 22.69
CA ILE A 268 -5.03 35.71 23.03
C ILE A 268 -5.91 35.54 24.29
N PRO A 269 -5.75 36.36 25.33
CA PRO A 269 -6.57 36.29 26.54
C PRO A 269 -8.06 36.48 26.24
N ASP A 270 -8.94 35.77 26.95
CA ASP A 270 -10.40 35.79 26.71
C ASP A 270 -11.03 37.20 26.72
N GLU A 271 -10.45 38.12 27.48
CA GLU A 271 -10.88 39.53 27.58
C GLU A 271 -10.59 40.35 26.31
N GLU A 272 -9.60 39.90 25.53
CA GLU A 272 -9.14 40.55 24.30
C GLU A 272 -9.71 39.89 23.04
N ARG A 273 -10.34 38.71 23.17
CA ARG A 273 -10.97 38.00 22.06
C ARG A 273 -12.21 38.72 21.55
N ILE A 274 -12.36 38.71 20.23
CA ILE A 274 -13.52 39.20 19.49
C ILE A 274 -14.42 38.06 19.02
N THR A 275 -13.98 36.81 19.16
CA THR A 275 -14.83 35.62 18.98
C THR A 275 -15.19 34.97 20.32
N ARG A 276 -16.38 34.37 20.40
CA ARG A 276 -16.87 33.67 21.59
C ARG A 276 -17.56 32.37 21.21
N LEU A 277 -17.47 31.36 22.08
CA LEU A 277 -18.22 30.12 21.88
C LEU A 277 -19.73 30.42 21.98
N ALA A 278 -20.48 30.06 20.94
CA ALA A 278 -21.91 30.31 20.89
C ALA A 278 -22.63 29.44 21.94
N PRO A 279 -23.49 30.03 22.81
CA PRO A 279 -24.21 29.27 23.83
C PRO A 279 -25.06 28.15 23.22
N GLY A 280 -24.72 26.89 23.52
CA GLY A 280 -25.47 25.72 23.05
C GLY A 280 -25.19 25.29 21.60
N ALA A 281 -24.14 25.82 20.96
CA ALA A 281 -23.68 25.40 19.64
C ALA A 281 -22.18 25.03 19.66
N PHE A 282 -21.77 24.16 18.73
CA PHE A 282 -20.38 23.70 18.59
C PHE A 282 -19.48 24.69 17.81
N GLY A 283 -19.81 25.98 17.79
CA GLY A 283 -19.14 26.96 16.92
C GLY A 283 -18.95 28.32 17.57
N TYR A 284 -18.05 29.11 16.99
CA TYR A 284 -17.75 30.47 17.44
C TYR A 284 -18.71 31.48 16.79
N CYS A 285 -18.94 32.60 17.46
CA CYS A 285 -19.61 33.78 16.92
C CYS A 285 -18.78 35.03 17.20
N LEU A 286 -18.95 36.05 16.37
CA LEU A 286 -18.37 37.37 16.63
C LEU A 286 -19.13 38.05 17.76
N ASP A 287 -18.38 38.70 18.65
CA ASP A 287 -18.96 39.58 19.65
C ASP A 287 -19.61 40.79 18.95
N PRO A 288 -20.94 40.98 19.08
CA PRO A 288 -21.68 42.00 18.35
C PRO A 288 -21.28 43.43 18.73
N ASP A 289 -20.59 43.61 19.87
CA ASP A 289 -20.17 44.91 20.37
C ASP A 289 -18.76 45.33 19.90
N VAL A 290 -18.12 44.54 19.02
CA VAL A 290 -16.78 44.81 18.49
C VAL A 290 -16.84 45.84 17.36
N PRO A 291 -16.07 46.95 17.44
CA PRO A 291 -15.99 47.93 16.36
C PRO A 291 -15.36 47.36 15.08
N ASP A 292 -15.85 47.79 13.91
CA ASP A 292 -15.35 47.36 12.59
C ASP A 292 -13.84 47.57 12.41
N GLU A 293 -13.27 48.64 12.98
CA GLU A 293 -11.82 48.91 12.94
C GLU A 293 -11.01 47.83 13.68
N ARG A 294 -11.52 47.37 14.84
CA ARG A 294 -10.89 46.31 15.62
C ARG A 294 -11.04 44.97 14.91
N LEU A 295 -12.22 44.70 14.36
CA LEU A 295 -12.46 43.50 13.53
C LEU A 295 -11.50 43.44 12.35
N HIS A 296 -11.36 44.54 11.60
CA HIS A 296 -10.46 44.62 10.45
C HIS A 296 -9.00 44.42 10.85
N THR A 297 -8.58 44.98 11.99
CA THR A 297 -7.22 44.82 12.50
C THR A 297 -6.90 43.36 12.81
N VAL A 298 -7.77 42.68 13.58
CA VAL A 298 -7.57 41.25 13.93
C VAL A 298 -7.63 40.38 12.68
N TYR A 299 -8.51 40.71 11.72
CA TYR A 299 -8.58 40.02 10.43
C TYR A 299 -7.27 40.12 9.64
N GLN A 300 -6.68 41.32 9.53
CA GLN A 300 -5.39 41.50 8.86
C GLN A 300 -4.25 40.76 9.57
N GLN A 301 -4.28 40.70 10.90
CA GLN A 301 -3.31 39.91 11.66
C GLN A 301 -3.46 38.40 11.40
N ALA A 302 -4.69 37.90 11.36
CA ALA A 302 -4.98 36.50 11.04
C ALA A 302 -4.53 36.13 9.62
N LEU A 303 -4.78 37.00 8.63
CA LEU A 303 -4.26 36.84 7.27
C LEU A 303 -2.74 36.78 7.22
N SER A 304 -2.08 37.68 7.96
CA SER A 304 -0.61 37.70 8.04
C SER A 304 -0.02 36.41 8.63
N VAL A 305 -0.74 35.72 9.54
CA VAL A 305 -0.30 34.42 10.07
C VAL A 305 -0.48 33.31 9.04
N LEU A 306 -1.54 33.37 8.23
CA LEU A 306 -1.78 32.42 7.14
C LEU A 306 -0.84 32.59 5.95
N GLU A 307 -0.15 33.73 5.86
CA GLU A 307 0.65 34.14 4.70
C GLU A 307 -0.20 34.11 3.41
N LEU A 308 -1.44 34.61 3.51
CA LEU A 308 -2.39 34.72 2.42
C LEU A 308 -2.97 36.12 2.34
N GLU A 309 -3.29 36.55 1.13
CA GLU A 309 -4.04 37.78 0.86
C GLU A 309 -5.55 37.56 1.04
N SER A 310 -6.29 38.66 1.20
CA SER A 310 -7.73 38.58 1.51
C SER A 310 -8.57 37.98 0.38
N ASP A 311 -8.19 38.20 -0.87
CA ASP A 311 -8.83 37.64 -2.06
C ASP A 311 -8.56 36.13 -2.18
N GLU A 312 -7.34 35.69 -1.87
CA GLU A 312 -6.95 34.27 -1.91
C GLU A 312 -7.84 33.38 -1.00
N ILE A 313 -8.13 33.81 0.23
CA ILE A 313 -9.01 33.05 1.14
C ILE A 313 -10.47 33.02 0.67
N GLN A 314 -10.89 34.06 -0.05
CA GLN A 314 -12.27 34.23 -0.50
C GLN A 314 -12.58 33.33 -1.68
N GLU A 315 -11.66 33.27 -2.62
CA GLU A 315 -11.76 32.48 -3.84
C GLU A 315 -11.34 31.02 -3.63
N ALA A 316 -10.61 30.70 -2.56
CA ALA A 316 -10.23 29.35 -2.23
C ALA A 316 -11.44 28.44 -1.98
N GLU A 317 -11.49 27.33 -2.69
CA GLU A 317 -12.38 26.21 -2.39
C GLU A 317 -12.03 25.54 -1.05
N SER A 318 -10.78 25.73 -0.56
CA SER A 318 -10.29 25.32 0.76
C SER A 318 -10.67 26.31 1.87
N PHE A 319 -10.32 25.97 3.12
CA PHE A 319 -10.66 26.70 4.35
C PHE A 319 -12.16 26.70 4.65
N THR A 320 -12.82 25.58 4.35
CA THR A 320 -14.26 25.41 4.62
C THR A 320 -14.54 25.07 6.07
N SER A 321 -13.58 24.40 6.71
CA SER A 321 -13.60 24.03 8.12
C SER A 321 -12.63 24.88 8.94
N ARG A 322 -12.84 24.90 10.26
CA ARG A 322 -11.92 25.53 11.20
C ARG A 322 -10.59 24.79 11.27
N ASP A 323 -10.63 23.46 11.16
CA ASP A 323 -9.45 22.60 11.25
C ASP A 323 -8.50 22.84 10.08
N GLU A 324 -9.00 23.01 8.84
CA GLU A 324 -8.18 23.41 7.69
C GLU A 324 -7.45 24.74 7.90
N ILE A 325 -8.12 25.72 8.51
CA ILE A 325 -7.52 27.02 8.83
C ILE A 325 -6.42 26.85 9.90
N ILE A 326 -6.69 26.04 10.92
CA ILE A 326 -5.73 25.73 11.98
C ILE A 326 -4.50 25.04 11.38
N SER A 327 -4.68 24.03 10.53
CA SER A 327 -3.60 23.34 9.82
C SER A 327 -2.71 24.33 9.07
N ARG A 328 -3.31 25.20 8.26
CA ARG A 328 -2.53 26.19 7.48
C ARG A 328 -1.83 27.22 8.35
N MET A 329 -2.47 27.71 9.43
CA MET A 329 -1.79 28.62 10.36
C MET A 329 -0.62 27.93 11.06
N ARG A 330 -0.80 26.66 11.47
CA ARG A 330 0.25 25.85 12.07
C ARG A 330 1.40 25.64 11.09
N ASP A 331 1.12 25.35 9.82
CA ASP A 331 2.13 25.24 8.78
C ASP A 331 3.03 26.49 8.72
N CYS A 332 2.42 27.68 8.67
CA CYS A 332 3.13 28.94 8.57
C CYS A 332 3.91 29.30 9.85
N LEU A 333 3.39 28.93 11.02
CA LEU A 333 4.07 29.15 12.29
C LEU A 333 5.23 28.17 12.50
N LEU A 334 5.01 26.89 12.20
CA LEU A 334 6.02 25.83 12.32
C LEU A 334 7.18 26.01 11.36
N ALA A 335 6.93 26.54 10.16
CA ALA A 335 8.00 26.89 9.21
C ALA A 335 9.06 27.82 9.82
N LYS A 336 8.67 28.66 10.78
CA LYS A 336 9.55 29.63 11.46
C LYS A 336 10.18 29.08 12.73
N GLU A 337 9.66 27.98 13.27
CA GLU A 337 10.10 27.41 14.55
C GLU A 337 10.87 26.09 14.44
N LEU A 338 10.57 25.27 13.44
CA LEU A 338 11.23 23.99 13.23
C LEU A 338 12.60 24.17 12.58
N THR A 339 13.56 23.37 13.03
CA THR A 339 14.93 23.38 12.53
C THR A 339 15.44 21.96 12.31
N ALA A 340 16.33 21.79 11.34
CA ALA A 340 16.99 20.51 11.12
C ALA A 340 17.72 20.05 12.40
N GLY A 341 17.53 18.78 12.75
CA GLY A 341 18.04 18.16 13.97
C GLY A 341 17.05 18.15 15.15
N ASP A 342 15.91 18.84 15.03
CA ASP A 342 14.86 18.78 16.05
C ASP A 342 14.30 17.37 16.19
N LYS A 343 14.23 16.88 17.43
CA LYS A 343 13.54 15.64 17.76
C LYS A 343 12.07 15.95 17.98
N VAL A 344 11.19 15.30 17.24
CA VAL A 344 9.75 15.62 17.22
C VAL A 344 8.87 14.40 17.40
N LEU A 345 7.65 14.64 17.84
CA LEU A 345 6.51 13.74 17.70
C LEU A 345 5.64 14.26 16.55
N PHE A 346 5.29 13.41 15.60
CA PHE A 346 4.54 13.80 14.41
C PHE A 346 3.55 12.71 13.97
N VAL A 347 2.59 13.08 13.13
CA VAL A 347 1.69 12.13 12.45
C VAL A 347 2.41 11.53 11.26
N ALA A 348 2.58 10.21 11.25
CA ALA A 348 3.19 9.52 10.11
C ALA A 348 2.31 9.64 8.87
N THR A 349 2.84 10.22 7.79
CA THR A 349 2.16 10.32 6.48
C THR A 349 2.22 9.02 5.70
N GLU A 350 3.20 8.18 6.00
CA GLU A 350 3.38 6.86 5.42
C GLU A 350 3.31 5.80 6.54
N PRO A 351 2.55 4.71 6.34
CA PRO A 351 2.44 3.69 7.34
C PRO A 351 3.74 2.85 7.43
N TYR A 352 4.23 2.58 8.65
CA TYR A 352 5.38 1.70 8.84
C TYR A 352 5.04 0.24 8.57
N GLY A 353 3.86 -0.15 9.02
CA GLY A 353 3.34 -1.50 8.85
C GLY A 353 2.71 -1.71 7.49
N GLY A 354 2.23 -0.68 6.80
CA GLY A 354 1.35 -0.78 5.62
C GLY A 354 -0.09 -0.32 5.93
N PRO A 355 -1.06 -0.51 5.01
CA PRO A 355 -2.38 0.12 5.09
C PRO A 355 -3.06 -0.02 6.46
N GLY A 356 -3.49 1.11 7.03
CA GLY A 356 -4.11 1.18 8.36
C GLY A 356 -3.16 1.38 9.56
N ASP A 357 -1.84 1.34 9.37
CA ASP A 357 -0.83 1.67 10.41
C ASP A 357 -0.47 3.17 10.45
N PHE A 358 -1.49 4.03 10.44
CA PHE A 358 -1.33 5.47 10.71
C PHE A 358 -1.34 5.70 12.22
N ASP A 359 -0.21 6.20 12.74
CA ASP A 359 0.00 6.42 14.17
C ASP A 359 0.95 7.61 14.40
N LEU A 360 1.03 8.07 15.65
CA LEU A 360 1.99 9.08 16.06
C LEU A 360 3.37 8.44 16.19
N ARG A 361 4.38 9.07 15.58
CA ARG A 361 5.75 8.57 15.55
C ARG A 361 6.73 9.62 16.05
N GLY A 362 7.83 9.13 16.61
CA GLY A 362 8.99 9.97 16.91
C GLY A 362 9.90 10.06 15.70
N GLY A 363 10.50 11.22 15.47
CA GLY A 363 11.42 11.45 14.35
C GLY A 363 12.40 12.57 14.60
N VAL A 364 13.32 12.75 13.66
CA VAL A 364 14.27 13.88 13.62
C VAL A 364 14.03 14.65 12.32
N ILE A 365 13.79 15.95 12.42
CA ILE A 365 13.66 16.81 11.24
C ILE A 365 14.99 16.83 10.49
N GLU A 366 15.01 16.45 9.21
CA GLU A 366 16.20 16.53 8.34
C GLU A 366 16.24 17.84 7.57
N SER A 367 15.08 18.29 7.07
CA SER A 367 14.92 19.54 6.33
C SER A 367 13.52 20.12 6.55
N VAL A 368 13.40 21.44 6.36
CA VAL A 368 12.14 22.18 6.38
C VAL A 368 12.06 22.96 5.08
N ASP A 369 10.97 22.77 4.33
CA ASP A 369 10.64 23.58 3.16
C ASP A 369 9.64 24.66 3.57
N GLU A 370 10.16 25.88 3.77
CA GLU A 370 9.34 27.03 4.14
C GLU A 370 8.35 27.44 3.03
N LYS A 371 8.63 27.10 1.76
CA LYS A 371 7.80 27.50 0.64
C LYS A 371 6.61 26.55 0.51
N ASP A 372 6.89 25.26 0.42
CA ASP A 372 5.86 24.23 0.24
C ASP A 372 5.19 23.86 1.58
N LYS A 373 5.70 24.41 2.70
CA LYS A 373 5.20 24.18 4.06
C LYS A 373 5.21 22.69 4.42
N THR A 374 6.30 22.03 4.07
CA THR A 374 6.54 20.62 4.38
C THR A 374 7.89 20.43 5.06
N CYS A 375 8.15 19.24 5.58
CA CYS A 375 9.44 18.84 6.12
C CYS A 375 9.77 17.40 5.75
N SER A 376 11.06 17.08 5.83
CA SER A 376 11.54 15.71 5.81
C SER A 376 11.79 15.26 7.25
N VAL A 377 11.21 14.13 7.64
CA VAL A 377 11.32 13.60 9.00
C VAL A 377 11.95 12.22 8.96
N ARG A 378 13.18 12.11 9.44
CA ARG A 378 13.82 10.81 9.64
C ARG A 378 13.20 10.10 10.82
N GLY A 379 12.43 9.07 10.49
CA GLY A 379 11.83 8.15 11.43
C GLY A 379 12.84 7.15 12.01
N THR A 380 12.31 6.11 12.66
CA THR A 380 13.15 5.01 13.15
C THR A 380 13.60 4.08 12.03
N PHE A 381 12.80 3.95 10.97
CA PHE A 381 13.00 2.96 9.91
C PHE A 381 13.35 3.59 8.57
N PHE A 382 12.71 4.69 8.20
CA PHE A 382 12.98 5.43 6.96
C PHE A 382 12.65 6.91 7.16
N THR A 383 13.06 7.72 6.20
CA THR A 383 12.75 9.15 6.14
C THR A 383 11.44 9.36 5.40
N MET A 384 10.48 10.03 6.03
CA MET A 384 9.25 10.48 5.38
C MET A 384 9.50 11.83 4.75
N GLU A 385 9.26 11.93 3.45
CA GLU A 385 9.47 13.13 2.67
C GLU A 385 8.17 13.93 2.52
N LYS A 386 8.30 15.26 2.36
CA LYS A 386 7.17 16.18 2.12
C LYS A 386 6.04 16.08 3.16
N VAL A 387 6.37 15.77 4.42
CA VAL A 387 5.42 15.75 5.53
C VAL A 387 4.89 17.17 5.77
N PRO A 388 3.57 17.43 5.68
CA PRO A 388 3.00 18.73 6.03
C PRO A 388 3.41 19.18 7.44
N LEU A 389 3.82 20.44 7.58
CA LEU A 389 4.39 20.92 8.84
C LEU A 389 3.41 20.78 10.01
N HIS A 390 2.11 21.00 9.79
CA HIS A 390 1.08 20.90 10.82
C HIS A 390 0.95 19.51 11.47
N TYR A 391 1.44 18.46 10.81
CA TYR A 391 1.54 17.11 11.36
C TYR A 391 2.64 16.95 12.42
N VAL A 392 3.55 17.91 12.55
CA VAL A 392 4.50 17.95 13.65
C VAL A 392 3.78 18.48 14.90
N LEU A 393 3.53 17.58 15.84
CA LEU A 393 2.68 17.83 17.01
C LEU A 393 3.47 18.50 18.14
N GLY A 394 4.73 18.11 18.34
CA GLY A 394 5.54 18.63 19.43
C GLY A 394 7.01 18.31 19.33
N ARG A 395 7.84 19.08 20.05
CA ARG A 395 9.29 18.86 20.17
C ARG A 395 9.60 18.07 21.43
N TYR A 396 10.55 17.15 21.32
CA TYR A 396 11.09 16.44 22.47
C TYR A 396 12.04 17.33 23.28
N ASN A 397 11.70 17.53 24.55
CA ASN A 397 12.52 18.19 25.56
C ASN A 397 12.61 17.32 26.83
N PRO A 398 13.78 16.72 27.12
CA PRO A 398 13.95 15.84 28.27
C PRO A 398 13.84 16.55 29.62
N ALA A 399 13.90 17.88 29.65
CA ALA A 399 13.70 18.66 30.88
C ALA A 399 12.23 18.74 31.31
N VAL A 400 11.29 18.45 30.40
CA VAL A 400 9.86 18.44 30.68
C VAL A 400 9.45 17.04 31.14
N GLY A 401 8.83 16.96 32.32
CA GLY A 401 8.40 15.69 32.92
C GLY A 401 6.98 15.26 32.55
N GLU A 402 6.22 16.15 31.90
CA GLU A 402 4.84 15.90 31.50
C GLU A 402 4.75 14.90 30.35
N GLU A 403 3.61 14.22 30.27
CA GLU A 403 3.35 13.15 29.32
C GLU A 403 2.24 13.57 28.36
N HIS A 404 2.56 13.63 27.07
CA HIS A 404 1.62 13.89 25.99
C HIS A 404 1.59 12.67 25.07
N TYR A 405 0.40 12.22 24.67
CA TYR A 405 0.23 11.04 23.79
C TYR A 405 0.88 9.74 24.30
N GLY A 406 1.04 9.60 25.62
CA GLY A 406 1.74 8.45 26.19
C GLY A 406 3.28 8.54 26.12
N VAL A 407 3.82 9.69 25.69
CA VAL A 407 5.24 9.97 25.55
C VAL A 407 5.65 11.08 26.51
N ARG A 408 6.68 10.83 27.32
CA ARG A 408 7.22 11.83 28.26
C ARG A 408 8.16 12.80 27.57
N GLY A 409 8.10 14.06 28.00
CA GLY A 409 9.01 15.10 27.54
C GLY A 409 8.69 15.62 26.16
N ILE A 410 7.42 15.56 25.74
CA ILE A 410 6.95 16.25 24.55
C ILE A 410 6.43 17.62 24.95
N VAL A 411 6.85 18.66 24.24
CA VAL A 411 6.31 20.01 24.32
C VAL A 411 5.46 20.23 23.08
N PRO A 412 4.11 20.27 23.20
CA PRO A 412 3.23 20.50 22.06
C PRO A 412 3.48 21.85 21.40
N PHE A 413 3.41 21.90 20.08
CA PHE A 413 3.46 23.13 19.32
C PHE A 413 2.06 23.73 19.17
N PHE A 414 1.93 25.06 19.27
CA PHE A 414 0.74 25.84 18.90
C PHE A 414 -0.61 25.18 19.25
N CYS A 415 -0.94 25.15 20.55
CA CYS A 415 -2.23 24.69 21.08
C CYS A 415 -2.66 23.29 20.62
N GLU A 416 -1.69 22.43 20.30
CA GLU A 416 -1.96 21.06 19.89
C GLU A 416 -2.63 20.24 21.01
N ASP A 417 -3.63 19.45 20.63
CA ASP A 417 -4.41 18.58 21.51
C ASP A 417 -4.80 17.25 20.86
N LYS A 418 -5.46 16.39 21.65
CA LYS A 418 -5.86 15.04 21.23
C LYS A 418 -6.92 15.00 20.14
N GLU A 419 -7.82 15.98 20.08
CA GLU A 419 -8.85 16.02 19.05
C GLU A 419 -8.21 16.39 17.72
N LEU A 420 -7.31 17.38 17.71
CA LEU A 420 -6.57 17.80 16.53
C LEU A 420 -5.63 16.71 16.01
N ALA A 421 -4.88 16.03 16.88
CA ALA A 421 -4.07 14.88 16.50
C ALA A 421 -4.91 13.74 15.88
N GLY A 422 -6.12 13.51 16.43
CA GLY A 422 -7.08 12.55 15.90
C GLY A 422 -7.62 12.94 14.51
N TYR A 423 -7.86 14.24 14.30
CA TYR A 423 -8.24 14.79 13.00
C TYR A 423 -7.15 14.53 11.95
N TYR A 424 -5.89 14.85 12.25
CA TYR A 424 -4.77 14.60 11.34
C TYR A 424 -4.54 13.12 11.02
N LEU A 425 -4.64 12.24 12.00
CA LEU A 425 -4.57 10.79 11.76
C LEU A 425 -5.67 10.30 10.82
N ASN A 426 -6.88 10.86 10.95
CA ASN A 426 -7.98 10.52 10.05
C ASN A 426 -7.80 11.12 8.66
N GLU A 427 -7.29 12.35 8.56
CA GLU A 427 -7.00 13.02 7.30
C GLU A 427 -5.96 12.25 6.48
N VAL A 428 -4.81 11.91 7.07
CA VAL A 428 -3.76 11.12 6.39
C VAL A 428 -4.33 9.79 5.88
N ARG A 429 -5.14 9.10 6.70
CA ARG A 429 -5.78 7.86 6.27
C ARG A 429 -6.69 8.05 5.06
N ILE A 430 -7.51 9.12 5.05
CA ILE A 430 -8.40 9.41 3.92
C ILE A 430 -7.61 9.77 2.68
N MET A 431 -6.58 10.62 2.80
CA MET A 431 -5.73 10.99 1.67
C MET A 431 -5.06 9.77 1.06
N TRP A 432 -4.54 8.88 1.91
CA TRP A 432 -3.97 7.61 1.47
C TRP A 432 -5.00 6.76 0.74
N ASP A 433 -6.20 6.60 1.28
CA ASP A 433 -7.25 5.79 0.64
C ASP A 433 -7.66 6.36 -0.74
N VAL A 434 -7.67 7.70 -0.89
CA VAL A 434 -7.98 8.40 -2.15
C VAL A 434 -6.83 8.27 -3.16
N GLU A 435 -5.59 8.52 -2.77
CA GLU A 435 -4.42 8.38 -3.64
C GLU A 435 -4.34 6.95 -4.18
N MET A 436 -4.56 5.97 -3.30
CA MET A 436 -4.61 4.56 -3.67
C MET A 436 -5.87 4.18 -4.48
N GLY A 437 -6.87 5.06 -4.57
CA GLY A 437 -8.09 4.92 -5.37
C GLY A 437 -7.98 5.56 -6.76
N GLU A 438 -7.40 6.75 -6.86
CA GLU A 438 -7.22 7.51 -8.11
C GLU A 438 -6.19 6.87 -9.06
N GLU A 439 -5.17 6.19 -8.53
CA GLU A 439 -4.23 5.43 -9.36
C GLU A 439 -4.88 4.24 -10.09
N GLN A 440 -6.07 3.80 -9.66
CA GLN A 440 -6.83 2.74 -10.33
C GLN A 440 -7.37 3.22 -11.68
N ASP A 441 -7.90 4.44 -11.73
CA ASP A 441 -8.52 5.05 -12.93
C ASP A 441 -7.48 5.42 -14.01
N LEU A 442 -6.21 5.57 -13.63
CA LEU A 442 -5.11 5.82 -14.57
C LEU A 442 -4.45 4.53 -15.10
N SER A 443 -4.81 3.37 -14.53
CA SER A 443 -4.25 2.05 -14.88
C SER A 443 -5.22 1.14 -15.66
N MET A 444 -6.49 1.56 -15.81
CA MET A 444 -7.42 1.04 -16.82
C MET A 444 -7.34 1.85 -18.10
#